data_AF-A0A1M5X7E6-F1
#
_entry.id   AF-A0A1M5X7E6-F1
#
_cell.length_a   1.000
_cell.length_b   1.000
_cell.length_c   1.000
_cell.angle_alpha   90.00
_cell.angle_beta   90.00
_cell.angle_gamma   90.00
#
_symmetry.space_group_name_H-M   'P 1'
#
loop_
_entity.id
_entity.type
_entity.pdbx_description
1 polymer ?
#
loop_
_entity_poly.entity_id
_entity_poly.type
_entity_poly.pdbx_seq_one_letter_code
_entity_poly.pdbx_strand_id
1 'polypeptide(L)'
;MQNHLFQLDNEGGLSLQQQLKQKLINAIADGFYPAGTRMPSSRKLADQLGVARNTVVHTFAALVDEGYLESRERSGYYVCEAPQPVRLASQAQAQAPQRDWQPYLKRRLPATPARSYPDNWHKYPYPFIDGQFDPSLFPTQPWRECSRLSLSVDAIHEWASDGANRDDPLLVEEIRTKVLPRRGIQAEPEEILITLGSQQALYLLMQLFADESSLIAMEEPGFPGMRQLVQLQGSRLALVDVDPKGIEVDSLPAGVDLLYVTPSHQVPTAVTLSMGRREALLARAEAEDFLIFEDDYESESNFVGQPHPALKSLDKHDRVLYFSSFSKVLAPGLRLGYLVGPAPLIAQARALRSQILRHPPSNNQRTMGLFLSLGHYDTMMRKINQQLAERWQELREALNHYLPTAIVTSRTVGGSSCWIQGPSELGSQELANEAAKRGILLEPVQRFFGDPRTPQNALRLGVSSIPTEQIRPGIAALAELYWSLSEAPRPQWQEAQGERLDAASLPKQLGNCEFIGRTVFGDPYRIRLYPDGTMEGWEGRRDERSDQGQWWIEGDRWFRQWHNWSYGEVAGYQIVLEHNRILWFRDGTLVDSAFFSRLS
;
A
#
# COMPACT_ATOMS: atom_id res chain seq x y z
N MET A 1 36.26 -17.18 -39.09
CA MET A 1 34.78 -17.08 -38.99
C MET A 1 34.46 -16.36 -37.69
N GLN A 2 34.00 -15.10 -37.74
CA GLN A 2 33.52 -14.33 -36.59
C GLN A 2 32.07 -13.94 -36.92
N ASN A 3 31.14 -14.89 -36.75
CA ASN A 3 29.72 -14.64 -36.91
C ASN A 3 29.07 -14.90 -35.54
N HIS A 4 28.23 -13.95 -35.11
CA HIS A 4 27.62 -13.80 -33.78
C HIS A 4 28.49 -13.08 -32.76
N LEU A 5 28.62 -11.76 -32.90
CA LEU A 5 29.14 -10.96 -31.80
C LEU A 5 28.06 -10.71 -30.74
N PHE A 6 26.87 -10.16 -31.02
CA PHE A 6 25.81 -10.05 -29.99
C PHE A 6 24.41 -9.97 -30.62
N GLN A 7 23.39 -10.58 -30.00
CA GLN A 7 21.96 -10.47 -30.40
C GLN A 7 21.36 -9.17 -29.85
N LEU A 8 20.56 -8.45 -30.64
CA LEU A 8 19.81 -7.28 -30.20
C LEU A 8 18.37 -7.69 -29.87
N ASP A 9 17.82 -7.16 -28.78
CA ASP A 9 16.50 -7.55 -28.28
C ASP A 9 15.48 -6.47 -28.62
N ASN A 10 14.42 -6.82 -29.36
CA ASN A 10 13.37 -5.87 -29.72
C ASN A 10 12.38 -5.59 -28.56
N GLU A 11 12.43 -6.37 -27.47
CA GLU A 11 11.50 -6.27 -26.33
C GLU A 11 12.06 -5.52 -25.11
N GLY A 12 13.27 -4.94 -25.23
CA GLY A 12 13.92 -4.19 -24.14
C GLY A 12 13.51 -2.71 -24.06
N GLY A 13 13.57 -2.11 -22.87
CA GLY A 13 13.30 -0.67 -22.65
C GLY A 13 14.35 0.30 -23.22
N LEU A 14 15.44 -0.21 -23.82
CA LEU A 14 16.49 0.57 -24.46
C LEU A 14 16.30 0.59 -25.98
N SER A 15 16.56 1.73 -26.62
CA SER A 15 16.55 1.80 -28.09
C SER A 15 17.63 0.90 -28.70
N LEU A 16 17.42 0.42 -29.92
CA LEU A 16 18.40 -0.41 -30.63
C LEU A 16 19.79 0.25 -30.72
N GLN A 17 19.84 1.57 -30.79
CA GLN A 17 21.09 2.34 -30.76
C GLN A 17 21.79 2.22 -29.40
N GLN A 18 21.06 2.34 -28.29
CA GLN A 18 21.62 2.20 -26.94
C GLN A 18 22.12 0.77 -26.69
N GLN A 19 21.36 -0.24 -27.13
CA GLN A 19 21.76 -1.64 -27.01
C GLN A 19 23.03 -1.95 -27.82
N LEU A 20 23.09 -1.48 -29.07
CA LEU A 20 24.26 -1.66 -29.93
C LEU A 20 25.49 -0.98 -29.31
N LYS A 21 25.32 0.25 -28.83
CA LYS A 21 26.39 1.00 -28.16
C LYS A 21 26.92 0.25 -26.94
N GLN A 22 26.03 -0.20 -26.05
CA GLN A 22 26.41 -0.94 -24.83
C GLN A 22 27.15 -2.25 -25.16
N LYS A 23 26.64 -3.02 -26.13
CA LYS A 23 27.26 -4.29 -26.55
C LYS A 23 28.62 -4.07 -27.18
N LEU A 24 28.80 -3.01 -27.99
CA LEU A 24 30.10 -2.66 -28.55
C LEU A 24 31.10 -2.20 -27.48
N ILE A 25 30.68 -1.41 -26.50
CA ILE A 25 31.52 -1.01 -25.35
C ILE A 25 31.96 -2.26 -24.59
N ASN A 26 31.04 -3.17 -24.27
CA ASN A 26 31.37 -4.43 -23.59
C ASN A 26 32.32 -5.28 -24.43
N ALA A 27 32.11 -5.38 -25.74
CA ALA A 27 32.99 -6.14 -26.63
C ALA A 27 34.43 -5.60 -26.66
N ILE A 28 34.57 -4.27 -26.65
CA ILE A 28 35.86 -3.59 -26.60
C ILE A 28 36.51 -3.82 -25.23
N ALA A 29 35.76 -3.61 -24.14
CA ALA A 29 36.24 -3.84 -22.77
C ALA A 29 36.62 -5.31 -22.54
N ASP A 30 35.90 -6.23 -23.16
CA ASP A 30 36.13 -7.67 -23.09
C ASP A 30 37.23 -8.17 -24.04
N GLY A 31 37.91 -7.26 -24.74
CA GLY A 31 39.01 -7.60 -25.65
C GLY A 31 38.58 -8.41 -26.88
N PHE A 32 37.29 -8.52 -27.18
CA PHE A 32 36.82 -9.12 -28.45
C PHE A 32 37.23 -8.27 -29.65
N TYR A 33 37.31 -6.95 -29.47
CA TYR A 33 37.97 -6.04 -30.39
C TYR A 33 39.19 -5.41 -29.72
N PRO A 34 40.40 -5.98 -29.91
CA PRO A 34 41.63 -5.41 -29.38
C PRO A 34 41.88 -3.99 -29.88
N ALA A 35 42.61 -3.18 -29.10
CA ALA A 35 43.05 -1.85 -29.51
C ALA A 35 43.75 -1.89 -30.88
N GLY A 36 43.45 -0.88 -31.72
CA GLY A 36 43.96 -0.82 -33.10
C GLY A 36 43.26 -1.75 -34.09
N THR A 37 42.27 -2.56 -33.67
CA THR A 37 41.48 -3.38 -34.58
C THR A 37 40.50 -2.53 -35.38
N ARG A 38 40.42 -2.79 -36.69
CA ARG A 38 39.44 -2.15 -37.57
C ARG A 38 38.05 -2.74 -37.34
N MET A 39 37.09 -1.89 -37.03
CA MET A 39 35.69 -2.29 -36.89
C MET A 39 35.07 -2.66 -38.25
N PRO A 40 34.05 -3.55 -38.29
CA PRO A 40 33.27 -3.78 -39.50
C PRO A 40 32.69 -2.46 -40.05
N SER A 41 32.52 -2.36 -41.37
CA SER A 41 31.89 -1.18 -41.97
C SER A 41 30.45 -1.03 -41.48
N SER A 42 29.93 0.20 -41.44
CA SER A 42 28.55 0.45 -40.97
C SER A 42 27.50 -0.33 -41.77
N ARG A 43 27.74 -0.55 -43.07
CA ARG A 43 26.88 -1.40 -43.91
C ARG A 43 26.99 -2.88 -43.51
N LYS A 44 28.21 -3.41 -43.37
CA LYS A 44 28.43 -4.82 -43.00
C LYS A 44 27.86 -5.15 -41.63
N LEU A 45 28.04 -4.26 -40.65
CA LEU A 45 27.52 -4.47 -39.29
C LEU A 45 26.00 -4.35 -39.25
N ALA A 46 25.41 -3.45 -40.04
CA ALA A 46 23.96 -3.34 -40.19
C ALA A 46 23.35 -4.61 -40.80
N ASP A 47 23.95 -5.13 -41.86
CA ASP A 47 23.51 -6.37 -42.52
C ASP A 47 23.63 -7.59 -41.58
N GLN A 48 24.70 -7.66 -40.79
CA GLN A 48 24.93 -8.76 -39.83
C GLN A 48 23.95 -8.76 -38.66
N LEU A 49 23.50 -7.58 -38.22
CA LEU A 49 22.60 -7.43 -37.07
C LEU A 49 21.14 -7.27 -37.46
N GLY A 50 20.82 -7.18 -38.75
CA GLY A 50 19.46 -6.96 -39.24
C GLY A 50 18.88 -5.60 -38.85
N VAL A 51 19.71 -4.55 -38.72
CA VAL A 51 19.28 -3.20 -38.30
C VAL A 51 19.49 -2.16 -39.39
N ALA A 52 18.78 -1.03 -39.29
CA ALA A 52 18.99 0.10 -40.20
C ALA A 52 20.42 0.65 -40.11
N ARG A 53 21.04 0.93 -41.26
CA ARG A 53 22.41 1.46 -41.35
C ARG A 53 22.63 2.73 -40.50
N ASN A 54 21.63 3.61 -40.44
CA ASN A 54 21.73 4.86 -39.67
C ASN A 54 21.96 4.60 -38.18
N THR A 55 21.35 3.54 -37.60
CA THR A 55 21.56 3.15 -36.20
C THR A 55 23.04 2.86 -35.92
N VAL A 56 23.71 2.15 -36.83
CA VAL A 56 25.14 1.82 -36.71
C VAL A 56 26.00 3.06 -36.88
N VAL A 57 25.67 3.92 -37.85
CA VAL A 57 26.40 5.18 -38.09
C VAL A 57 26.35 6.10 -36.87
N HIS A 58 25.16 6.31 -36.29
CA HIS A 58 25.01 7.13 -35.09
C HIS A 58 25.70 6.51 -33.87
N THR A 59 25.72 5.18 -33.76
CA THR A 59 26.45 4.50 -32.68
C THR A 59 27.96 4.68 -32.82
N PHE A 60 28.50 4.52 -34.03
CA PHE A 60 29.93 4.74 -34.27
C PHE A 60 30.33 6.20 -34.04
N ALA A 61 29.50 7.16 -34.44
CA ALA A 61 29.75 8.57 -34.14
C ALA A 61 29.82 8.81 -32.61
N ALA A 62 28.85 8.32 -31.84
CA ALA A 62 28.86 8.45 -30.39
C ALA A 62 30.07 7.76 -29.73
N LEU A 63 30.49 6.60 -30.22
CA LEU A 63 31.68 5.91 -29.71
C LEU A 63 32.99 6.62 -30.07
N VAL A 64 33.01 7.37 -31.18
CA VAL A 64 34.13 8.26 -31.51
C VAL A 64 34.18 9.46 -30.57
N ASP A 65 33.03 10.11 -30.35
CA ASP A 65 32.93 11.27 -29.44
C ASP A 65 33.32 10.90 -28.00
N GLU A 66 33.03 9.66 -27.58
CA GLU A 66 33.38 9.12 -26.25
C GLU A 66 34.78 8.50 -26.17
N GLY A 67 35.52 8.47 -27.28
CA GLY A 67 36.90 8.00 -27.32
C GLY A 67 37.08 6.48 -27.30
N TYR A 68 36.02 5.69 -27.51
CA TYR A 68 36.13 4.23 -27.69
C TYR A 68 36.60 3.84 -29.09
N LEU A 69 36.26 4.65 -30.10
CA LEU A 69 36.67 4.48 -31.48
C LEU A 69 37.40 5.73 -31.99
N GLU A 70 38.24 5.56 -32.99
CA GLU A 70 38.80 6.65 -33.78
C GLU A 70 38.35 6.51 -35.24
N SER A 71 38.03 7.62 -35.88
CA SER A 71 37.71 7.66 -37.31
C SER A 71 38.98 7.99 -38.11
N ARG A 72 39.38 7.09 -39.01
CA ARG A 72 40.50 7.32 -39.95
C ARG A 72 39.95 7.55 -41.35
N GLU A 73 40.29 8.69 -41.95
CA GLU A 73 39.77 9.11 -43.26
C GLU A 73 40.01 8.00 -44.32
N ARG A 74 38.96 7.64 -45.06
CA ARG A 74 38.96 6.58 -46.11
C ARG A 74 39.35 5.17 -45.64
N SER A 75 39.61 4.98 -44.35
CA SER A 75 40.04 3.72 -43.76
C SER A 75 38.99 3.13 -42.81
N GLY A 76 38.12 3.94 -42.20
CA GLY A 76 37.01 3.48 -41.35
C GLY A 76 37.29 3.67 -39.87
N TYR A 77 36.62 2.88 -39.02
CA TYR A 77 36.68 3.04 -37.56
C TYR A 77 37.64 2.03 -36.94
N TYR A 78 38.45 2.48 -35.99
CA TYR A 78 39.41 1.66 -35.26
C TYR A 78 39.17 1.78 -33.76
N VAL A 79 39.43 0.72 -33.00
CA VAL A 79 39.31 0.74 -31.54
C VAL A 79 40.47 1.53 -30.94
N CYS A 80 40.16 2.54 -30.12
CA CYS A 80 41.17 3.31 -29.40
C CYS A 80 41.90 2.44 -28.38
N GLU A 81 43.10 2.85 -27.99
CA GLU A 81 43.84 2.25 -26.89
C GLU A 81 43.17 2.64 -25.56
N ALA A 82 42.09 1.94 -25.21
CA ALA A 82 41.48 2.08 -23.90
C ALA A 82 42.43 1.50 -22.82
N PRO A 83 42.47 2.05 -21.59
CA PRO A 83 43.14 1.38 -20.48
C PRO A 83 42.55 -0.03 -20.35
N GLN A 84 43.34 -1.05 -20.68
CA GLN A 84 42.85 -2.41 -20.60
C GLN A 84 42.44 -2.68 -19.15
N PRO A 85 41.20 -3.14 -18.88
CA PRO A 85 40.92 -3.66 -17.56
C PRO A 85 41.95 -4.76 -17.31
N VAL A 86 42.65 -4.68 -16.18
CA VAL A 86 43.56 -5.73 -15.75
C VAL A 86 42.71 -6.98 -15.57
N ARG A 87 42.64 -7.79 -16.63
CA ARG A 87 42.09 -9.12 -16.57
C ARG A 87 43.16 -9.94 -15.87
N LEU A 88 43.07 -9.98 -14.54
CA LEU A 88 43.55 -11.13 -13.79
C LEU A 88 43.02 -12.33 -14.55
N ALA A 89 43.91 -13.10 -15.18
CA ALA A 89 43.54 -14.26 -15.97
C ALA A 89 42.51 -15.03 -15.15
N SER A 90 41.31 -15.21 -15.72
CA SER A 90 40.29 -16.07 -15.15
C SER A 90 40.84 -17.50 -15.20
N GLN A 91 41.76 -17.81 -14.29
CA GLN A 91 41.94 -19.17 -13.81
C GLN A 91 40.53 -19.63 -13.52
N ALA A 92 40.12 -20.70 -14.23
CA ALA A 92 38.83 -21.35 -14.08
C ALA A 92 38.42 -21.23 -12.62
N GLN A 93 37.27 -20.61 -12.34
CA GLN A 93 36.76 -20.35 -10.99
C GLN A 93 36.79 -21.67 -10.21
N ALA A 94 37.93 -21.97 -9.59
CA ALA A 94 37.99 -22.88 -8.47
C ALA A 94 37.03 -22.24 -7.49
N GLN A 95 35.96 -22.95 -7.13
CA GLN A 95 34.98 -22.48 -6.16
C GLN A 95 35.77 -22.02 -4.94
N ALA A 96 35.97 -20.70 -4.84
CA ALA A 96 36.68 -20.13 -3.72
C ALA A 96 35.87 -20.55 -2.48
N PRO A 97 36.51 -21.06 -1.42
CA PRO A 97 35.78 -21.49 -0.24
C PRO A 97 34.92 -20.32 0.23
N GLN A 98 33.60 -20.52 0.27
CA GLN A 98 32.68 -19.52 0.79
C GLN A 98 33.03 -19.29 2.24
N ARG A 99 33.60 -18.12 2.54
CA ARG A 99 33.94 -17.75 3.90
C ARG A 99 32.66 -17.55 4.69
N ASP A 100 32.55 -18.26 5.82
CA ASP A 100 31.48 -17.99 6.77
C ASP A 100 31.72 -16.65 7.47
N TRP A 101 30.81 -15.70 7.24
CA TRP A 101 30.86 -14.36 7.84
C TRP A 101 30.19 -14.30 9.21
N GLN A 102 29.44 -15.32 9.59
CA GLN A 102 28.64 -15.30 10.81
C GLN A 102 29.44 -15.08 12.10
N PRO A 103 30.67 -15.62 12.27
CA PRO A 103 31.51 -15.32 13.42
C PRO A 103 31.97 -13.85 13.53
N TYR A 104 31.94 -13.09 12.43
CA TYR A 104 32.39 -11.70 12.37
C TYR A 104 31.28 -10.70 12.66
N LEU A 105 30.01 -11.10 12.50
CA LEU A 105 28.86 -10.26 12.77
C LEU A 105 28.63 -10.14 14.28
N LYS A 106 28.91 -8.96 14.85
CA LYS A 106 28.74 -8.67 16.28
C LYS A 106 27.31 -8.32 16.68
N ARG A 107 26.46 -7.95 15.72
CA ARG A 107 25.06 -7.62 15.94
C ARG A 107 24.19 -8.53 15.10
N ARG A 108 23.27 -9.22 15.75
CA ARG A 108 22.24 -10.02 15.08
C ARG A 108 21.03 -9.13 14.88
N LEU A 109 20.68 -8.87 13.63
CA LEU A 109 19.47 -8.12 13.31
C LEU A 109 18.24 -8.99 13.57
N PRO A 110 17.13 -8.42 14.05
CA PRO A 110 15.83 -9.09 14.05
C PRO A 110 15.51 -9.65 12.67
N ALA A 111 14.90 -10.83 12.61
CA ALA A 111 14.42 -11.36 11.33
C ALA A 111 13.36 -10.40 10.76
N THR A 112 13.48 -10.08 9.47
CA THR A 112 12.42 -9.37 8.76
C THR A 112 11.27 -10.32 8.51
N PRO A 113 10.04 -10.02 9.01
CA PRO A 113 8.88 -10.83 8.68
C PRO A 113 8.77 -10.90 7.16
N ALA A 114 8.70 -12.12 6.62
CA ALA A 114 8.54 -12.33 5.20
C ALA A 114 7.29 -11.57 4.71
N ARG A 115 7.34 -11.07 3.47
CA ARG A 115 6.13 -10.59 2.81
C ARG A 115 5.16 -11.76 2.67
N SER A 116 3.87 -11.49 2.81
CA SER A 116 2.83 -12.51 2.69
C SER A 116 2.54 -12.91 1.23
N TYR A 117 3.24 -12.32 0.26
CA TYR A 117 3.02 -12.50 -1.18
C TYR A 117 4.36 -12.58 -1.94
N PRO A 118 4.37 -13.22 -3.13
CA PRO A 118 5.59 -13.40 -3.93
C PRO A 118 5.99 -12.14 -4.73
N ASP A 119 7.24 -12.08 -5.19
CA ASP A 119 7.77 -10.92 -5.93
C ASP A 119 7.08 -10.70 -7.30
N ASN A 120 6.51 -11.76 -7.88
CA ASN A 120 5.74 -11.72 -9.11
C ASN A 120 4.24 -11.42 -8.89
N TRP A 121 3.87 -10.79 -7.76
CA TRP A 121 2.48 -10.49 -7.40
C TRP A 121 1.67 -9.81 -8.52
N HIS A 122 2.31 -8.97 -9.34
CA HIS A 122 1.69 -8.25 -10.46
C HIS A 122 1.17 -9.15 -11.58
N LYS A 123 1.54 -10.44 -11.57
CA LYS A 123 1.02 -11.45 -12.52
C LYS A 123 -0.28 -12.11 -12.04
N TYR A 124 -0.67 -11.88 -10.80
CA TYR A 124 -1.88 -12.44 -10.23
C TYR A 124 -3.08 -11.57 -10.63
N PRO A 125 -4.21 -12.17 -11.06
CA PRO A 125 -5.38 -11.41 -11.48
C PRO A 125 -6.06 -10.64 -10.34
N TYR A 126 -5.97 -11.14 -9.10
CA TYR A 126 -6.65 -10.56 -7.94
C TYR A 126 -5.69 -10.29 -6.77
N PRO A 127 -4.81 -9.27 -6.87
CA PRO A 127 -3.82 -8.97 -5.83
C PRO A 127 -4.42 -8.08 -4.73
N PHE A 128 -5.14 -8.66 -3.75
CA PHE A 128 -5.65 -7.93 -2.57
C PHE A 128 -4.55 -7.69 -1.52
N ILE A 129 -3.48 -7.02 -1.92
CA ILE A 129 -2.29 -6.73 -1.11
C ILE A 129 -2.12 -5.22 -0.93
N ASP A 130 -1.70 -4.80 0.25
CA ASP A 130 -1.51 -3.40 0.59
C ASP A 130 -0.05 -2.92 0.39
N GLY A 131 0.12 -1.60 0.26
CA GLY A 131 1.40 -0.93 0.13
C GLY A 131 2.08 -1.12 -1.23
N GLN A 132 1.38 -1.72 -2.20
CA GLN A 132 1.83 -1.80 -3.58
C GLN A 132 1.33 -0.61 -4.39
N PHE A 133 2.19 -0.16 -5.30
CA PHE A 133 1.97 0.99 -6.16
C PHE A 133 1.22 0.59 -7.43
N ASP A 134 0.25 1.41 -7.83
CA ASP A 134 -0.43 1.31 -9.12
C ASP A 134 0.29 2.19 -10.18
N PRO A 135 0.93 1.58 -11.20
CA PRO A 135 1.63 2.32 -12.24
C PRO A 135 0.75 3.29 -13.04
N SER A 136 -0.55 3.05 -13.15
CA SER A 136 -1.50 3.87 -13.92
C SER A 136 -1.81 5.21 -13.23
N LEU A 137 -1.56 5.31 -11.92
CA LEU A 137 -1.83 6.49 -11.12
C LEU A 137 -0.65 7.46 -11.06
N PHE A 138 0.56 7.02 -11.44
CA PHE A 138 1.74 7.87 -11.38
C PHE A 138 1.75 8.95 -12.46
N PRO A 139 2.01 10.22 -12.09
CA PRO A 139 2.01 11.36 -12.99
C PRO A 139 3.31 11.43 -13.82
N THR A 140 3.59 10.42 -14.63
CA THR A 140 4.89 10.29 -15.32
C THR A 140 5.31 11.57 -16.06
N GLN A 141 4.36 12.25 -16.72
CA GLN A 141 4.64 13.48 -17.46
C GLN A 141 4.96 14.68 -16.53
N PRO A 142 4.10 15.04 -15.56
CA PRO A 142 4.45 16.05 -14.56
C PRO A 142 5.77 15.77 -13.80
N TRP A 143 6.02 14.52 -13.43
CA TRP A 143 7.27 14.14 -12.75
C TRP A 143 8.49 14.35 -13.66
N ARG A 144 8.37 13.98 -14.94
CA ARG A 144 9.42 14.20 -15.95
C ARG A 144 9.70 15.69 -16.16
N GLU A 145 8.66 16.52 -16.19
CA GLU A 145 8.79 17.98 -16.28
C GLU A 145 9.59 18.54 -15.10
N CYS A 146 9.19 18.20 -13.87
CA CYS A 146 9.88 18.63 -12.66
C CYS A 146 11.33 18.12 -12.62
N SER A 147 11.55 16.88 -13.05
CA SER A 147 12.89 16.29 -13.15
C SER A 147 13.76 17.10 -14.11
N ARG A 148 13.24 17.46 -15.30
CA ARG A 148 13.96 18.29 -16.27
C ARG A 148 14.29 19.67 -15.72
N LEU A 149 13.35 20.30 -15.01
CA LEU A 149 13.56 21.61 -14.38
C LEU A 149 14.63 21.54 -13.28
N SER A 150 14.66 20.47 -12.49
CA SER A 150 15.70 20.24 -11.47
C SER A 150 17.10 20.03 -12.06
N LEU A 151 17.19 19.71 -13.36
CA LEU A 151 18.44 19.47 -14.09
C LEU A 151 18.84 20.64 -14.99
N SER A 152 18.23 21.82 -14.82
CA SER A 152 18.72 23.04 -15.46
C SER A 152 20.10 23.41 -14.92
N VAL A 153 20.89 24.15 -15.70
CA VAL A 153 22.25 24.57 -15.28
C VAL A 153 22.21 25.33 -13.94
N ASP A 154 21.26 26.24 -13.80
CA ASP A 154 21.10 27.03 -12.56
C ASP A 154 20.69 26.15 -11.38
N ALA A 155 19.75 25.23 -11.58
CA ALA A 155 19.35 24.28 -10.54
C ALA A 155 20.52 23.38 -10.13
N ILE A 156 21.31 22.90 -11.10
CA ILE A 156 22.53 22.12 -10.83
C ILE A 156 23.50 22.91 -9.97
N HIS A 157 23.75 24.18 -10.26
CA HIS A 157 24.62 24.99 -9.41
C HIS A 157 24.11 25.10 -7.96
N GLU A 158 22.79 25.19 -7.76
CA GLU A 158 22.21 25.20 -6.41
C GLU A 158 22.40 23.86 -5.69
N TRP A 159 21.95 22.74 -6.28
CA TRP A 159 21.92 21.46 -5.59
C TRP A 159 23.25 20.70 -5.61
N ALA A 160 24.15 20.99 -6.56
CA ALA A 160 25.49 20.40 -6.63
C ALA A 160 26.50 21.08 -5.71
N SER A 161 26.16 22.27 -5.18
CA SER A 161 26.93 22.85 -4.09
C SER A 161 26.87 21.91 -2.87
N ASP A 162 28.00 21.72 -2.17
CA ASP A 162 28.04 20.94 -0.93
C ASP A 162 27.37 21.76 0.18
N GLY A 163 26.04 21.83 0.11
CA GLY A 163 25.19 22.71 0.89
C GLY A 163 25.10 22.27 2.34
N ALA A 164 26.19 22.39 3.10
CA ALA A 164 26.27 22.45 4.57
C ALA A 164 25.21 21.61 5.34
N ASN A 165 24.98 20.36 4.93
CA ASN A 165 24.03 19.44 5.57
C ASN A 165 22.56 19.93 5.62
N ARG A 166 22.19 20.89 4.75
CA ARG A 166 20.85 21.49 4.66
C ARG A 166 19.94 20.70 3.73
N ASP A 167 18.64 20.75 4.02
CA ASP A 167 17.61 20.24 3.11
C ASP A 167 17.27 21.28 2.05
N ASP A 168 16.62 20.85 0.97
CA ASP A 168 16.23 21.75 -0.11
C ASP A 168 15.17 22.75 0.38
N PRO A 169 15.43 24.08 0.29
CA PRO A 169 14.55 25.08 0.88
C PRO A 169 13.19 25.16 0.20
N LEU A 170 13.11 24.89 -1.11
CA LEU A 170 11.83 24.86 -1.82
C LEU A 170 10.97 23.72 -1.30
N LEU A 171 11.54 22.51 -1.14
CA LEU A 171 10.78 21.39 -0.60
C LEU A 171 10.28 21.65 0.83
N VAL A 172 11.12 22.20 1.70
CA VAL A 172 10.73 22.54 3.08
C VAL A 172 9.59 23.56 3.08
N GLU A 173 9.68 24.59 2.25
CA GLU A 173 8.64 25.63 2.14
C GLU A 173 7.31 25.08 1.65
N GLU A 174 7.34 24.22 0.64
CA GLU A 174 6.14 23.62 0.05
C GLU A 174 5.47 22.63 1.01
N ILE A 175 6.26 21.89 1.82
CA ILE A 175 5.73 21.07 2.92
C ILE A 175 5.03 21.96 3.95
N ARG A 176 5.69 23.04 4.38
CA ARG A 176 5.18 23.98 5.38
C ARG A 176 3.88 24.65 4.96
N THR A 177 3.79 25.06 3.69
CA THR A 177 2.69 25.90 3.21
C THR A 177 1.55 25.13 2.54
N LYS A 178 1.80 23.93 2.00
CA LYS A 178 0.78 23.17 1.25
C LYS A 178 0.43 21.81 1.85
N VAL A 179 1.39 21.12 2.48
CA VAL A 179 1.19 19.76 2.98
C VAL A 179 0.72 19.76 4.44
N LEU A 180 1.50 20.37 5.34
CA LEU A 180 1.20 20.41 6.78
C LEU A 180 -0.13 21.08 7.14
N PRO A 181 -0.56 22.19 6.50
CA PRO A 181 -1.81 22.85 6.86
C PRO A 181 -3.05 21.97 6.67
N ARG A 182 -3.02 20.99 5.76
CA ARG A 182 -4.11 20.01 5.58
C ARG A 182 -4.32 19.10 6.79
N ARG A 183 -3.29 18.98 7.63
CA ARG A 183 -3.31 18.22 8.90
C ARG A 183 -3.52 19.13 10.11
N GLY A 184 -3.71 20.44 9.88
CA GLY A 184 -3.78 21.47 10.90
C GLY A 184 -2.42 21.83 11.52
N ILE A 185 -1.31 21.34 10.95
CA ILE A 185 0.02 21.54 11.51
C ILE A 185 0.59 22.85 10.98
N GLN A 186 1.05 23.69 11.89
CA GLN A 186 1.89 24.87 11.61
C GLN A 186 3.29 24.55 12.13
N ALA A 187 4.31 24.88 11.34
CA ALA A 187 5.70 24.61 11.68
C ALA A 187 6.61 25.65 11.01
N GLU A 188 7.68 26.04 11.68
CA GLU A 188 8.76 26.83 11.08
C GLU A 188 9.72 25.94 10.27
N PRO A 189 10.53 26.48 9.36
CA PRO A 189 11.45 25.70 8.52
C PRO A 189 12.44 24.87 9.34
N GLU A 190 12.89 25.39 10.49
CA GLU A 190 13.79 24.71 11.42
C GLU A 190 13.13 23.56 12.18
N GLU A 191 11.80 23.46 12.13
CA GLU A 191 10.99 22.41 12.74
C GLU A 191 10.72 21.25 11.78
N ILE A 192 11.29 21.29 10.57
CA ILE A 192 11.11 20.29 9.52
C ILE A 192 12.47 19.64 9.16
N LEU A 193 12.49 18.32 9.11
CA LEU A 193 13.63 17.53 8.62
C LEU A 193 13.18 16.64 7.46
N ILE A 194 13.83 16.75 6.30
CA ILE A 194 13.58 15.82 5.20
C ILE A 194 14.25 14.48 5.49
N THR A 195 13.56 13.38 5.21
CA THR A 195 14.04 12.03 5.49
C THR A 195 13.89 11.12 4.27
N LEU A 196 14.59 9.98 4.29
CA LEU A 196 14.44 8.90 3.33
C LEU A 196 13.21 8.02 3.66
N GLY A 197 12.03 8.64 3.64
CA GLY A 197 10.76 8.06 4.07
C GLY A 197 10.59 8.02 5.59
N SER A 198 9.42 7.58 6.04
CA SER A 198 9.08 7.51 7.48
C SER A 198 10.00 6.59 8.28
N GLN A 199 10.51 5.50 7.66
CA GLN A 199 11.42 4.58 8.35
C GLN A 199 12.71 5.25 8.83
N GLN A 200 13.27 6.21 8.07
CA GLN A 200 14.45 6.95 8.55
C GLN A 200 14.09 7.91 9.68
N ALA A 201 12.95 8.60 9.58
CA ALA A 201 12.45 9.46 10.66
C ALA A 201 12.33 8.65 11.96
N LEU A 202 11.64 7.52 11.91
CA LEU A 202 11.45 6.63 13.04
C LEU A 202 12.77 6.08 13.59
N TYR A 203 13.71 5.70 12.72
CA TYR A 203 15.05 5.28 13.15
C TYR A 203 15.79 6.39 13.91
N LEU A 204 15.79 7.62 13.38
CA LEU A 204 16.44 8.77 14.04
C LEU A 204 15.82 9.05 15.40
N LEU A 205 14.48 9.05 15.50
CA LEU A 205 13.77 9.23 16.75
C LEU A 205 14.12 8.14 17.78
N MET A 206 14.13 6.88 17.36
CA MET A 206 14.51 5.76 18.23
C MET A 206 15.97 5.85 18.72
N GLN A 207 16.89 6.37 17.93
CA GLN A 207 18.27 6.59 18.38
C GLN A 207 18.40 7.77 19.35
N LEU A 208 17.52 8.77 19.26
CA LEU A 208 17.57 9.96 20.11
C LEU A 208 16.86 9.79 21.45
N PHE A 209 15.77 9.01 21.47
CA PHE A 209 14.85 8.96 22.60
C PHE A 209 14.74 7.60 23.28
N ALA A 210 15.35 6.54 22.74
CA ALA A 210 15.23 5.20 23.31
C ALA A 210 16.58 4.54 23.56
N ASP A 211 16.68 3.90 24.72
CA ASP A 211 17.77 3.02 25.11
C ASP A 211 17.22 1.75 25.81
N GLU A 212 18.10 0.96 26.42
CA GLU A 212 17.73 -0.28 27.10
C GLU A 212 16.84 -0.08 28.35
N SER A 213 16.81 1.15 28.89
CA SER A 213 15.99 1.50 30.06
C SER A 213 14.56 1.92 29.67
N SER A 214 14.37 2.41 28.44
CA SER A 214 13.09 2.93 27.96
C SER A 214 11.99 1.87 27.86
N LEU A 215 10.77 2.22 28.28
CA LEU A 215 9.53 1.50 27.98
C LEU A 215 8.81 2.15 26.81
N ILE A 216 8.66 1.39 25.73
CA ILE A 216 8.02 1.85 24.52
C ILE A 216 6.68 1.13 24.38
N ALA A 217 5.60 1.89 24.28
CA ALA A 217 4.28 1.38 23.97
C ALA A 217 3.98 1.50 22.47
N MET A 218 3.23 0.54 21.94
CA MET A 218 2.68 0.63 20.59
C MET A 218 1.37 -0.16 20.46
N GLU A 219 0.63 0.16 19.40
CA GLU A 219 -0.59 -0.53 19.00
C GLU A 219 -0.37 -2.04 18.74
N GLU A 220 -1.35 -2.85 19.10
CA GLU A 220 -1.43 -4.30 18.86
C GLU A 220 -2.80 -4.66 18.25
N PRO A 221 -2.85 -5.26 17.04
CA PRO A 221 -1.73 -5.46 16.11
C PRO A 221 -1.13 -4.13 15.65
N GLY A 222 0.16 -4.12 15.30
CA GLY A 222 0.88 -2.89 14.97
C GLY A 222 1.93 -3.02 13.88
N PHE A 223 2.61 -1.91 13.58
CA PHE A 223 3.63 -1.84 12.54
C PHE A 223 4.87 -2.70 12.90
N PRO A 224 5.22 -3.74 12.10
CA PRO A 224 6.31 -4.64 12.46
C PRO A 224 7.68 -3.95 12.49
N GLY A 225 7.87 -2.92 11.66
CA GLY A 225 9.11 -2.16 11.62
C GLY A 225 9.40 -1.43 12.94
N MET A 226 8.36 -0.99 13.66
CA MET A 226 8.53 -0.40 15.00
C MET A 226 9.03 -1.45 16.00
N ARG A 227 8.38 -2.63 16.05
CA ARG A 227 8.81 -3.74 16.93
C ARG A 227 10.28 -4.13 16.71
N GLN A 228 10.70 -4.18 15.44
CA GLN A 228 12.08 -4.45 15.10
C GLN A 228 13.06 -3.38 15.59
N LEU A 229 12.67 -2.10 15.54
CA LEU A 229 13.49 -1.01 16.05
C LEU A 229 13.59 -1.05 17.57
N VAL A 230 12.50 -1.36 18.28
CA VAL A 230 12.51 -1.56 19.74
C VAL A 230 13.45 -2.70 20.11
N GLN A 231 13.34 -3.85 19.42
CA GLN A 231 14.23 -4.99 19.64
C GLN A 231 15.70 -4.65 19.29
N LEU A 232 15.93 -3.88 18.23
CA LEU A 232 17.26 -3.45 17.83
C LEU A 232 17.90 -2.57 18.90
N GLN A 233 17.13 -1.68 19.53
CA GLN A 233 17.61 -0.80 20.62
C GLN A 233 17.77 -1.52 21.96
N GLY A 234 17.16 -2.70 22.14
CA GLY A 234 17.17 -3.41 23.42
C GLY A 234 16.19 -2.83 24.45
N SER A 235 15.29 -1.94 24.03
CA SER A 235 14.27 -1.32 24.89
C SER A 235 13.15 -2.30 25.26
N ARG A 236 12.41 -1.99 26.31
CA ARG A 236 11.22 -2.75 26.72
C ARG A 236 10.02 -2.37 25.83
N LEU A 237 9.18 -3.35 25.49
CA LEU A 237 8.01 -3.18 24.64
C LEU A 237 6.72 -3.48 25.41
N ALA A 238 5.77 -2.54 25.36
CA ALA A 238 4.38 -2.73 25.75
C ALA A 238 3.49 -2.72 24.50
N LEU A 239 2.61 -3.71 24.41
CA LEU A 239 1.63 -3.87 23.34
C LEU A 239 0.25 -3.48 23.87
N VAL A 240 -0.47 -2.63 23.15
CA VAL A 240 -1.75 -2.08 23.58
C VAL A 240 -2.80 -2.32 22.51
N ASP A 241 -3.87 -3.00 22.90
CA ASP A 241 -4.92 -3.42 21.98
C ASP A 241 -5.60 -2.25 21.27
N VAL A 242 -6.08 -2.53 20.05
CA VAL A 242 -6.82 -1.61 19.20
C VAL A 242 -8.26 -2.11 19.05
N ASP A 243 -9.21 -1.26 19.43
CA ASP A 243 -10.64 -1.51 19.22
C ASP A 243 -11.19 -0.61 18.07
N PRO A 244 -12.50 -0.63 17.74
CA PRO A 244 -13.09 0.20 16.68
C PRO A 244 -12.94 1.74 16.83
N LYS A 245 -12.40 2.25 17.93
CA LYS A 245 -12.09 3.68 18.17
C LYS A 245 -10.58 3.97 18.13
N GLY A 246 -9.72 2.98 17.87
CA GLY A 246 -8.26 3.07 17.84
C GLY A 246 -7.57 2.37 19.02
N ILE A 247 -6.37 2.80 19.41
CA ILE A 247 -5.66 2.29 20.60
C ILE A 247 -6.48 2.47 21.89
N GLU A 248 -6.49 1.47 22.78
CA GLU A 248 -7.15 1.56 24.08
C GLU A 248 -6.30 2.36 25.09
N VAL A 249 -6.52 3.68 25.14
CA VAL A 249 -5.73 4.62 25.96
C VAL A 249 -5.66 4.22 27.44
N ASP A 250 -6.73 3.70 28.03
CA ASP A 250 -6.76 3.29 29.43
C ASP A 250 -5.89 2.05 29.71
N SER A 251 -5.65 1.23 28.69
CA SER A 251 -4.84 0.02 28.76
C SER A 251 -3.33 0.29 28.65
N LEU A 252 -2.90 1.54 28.39
CA LEU A 252 -1.49 1.90 28.44
C LEU A 252 -0.93 1.64 29.85
N PRO A 253 0.22 0.97 29.99
CA PRO A 253 0.86 0.80 31.28
C PRO A 253 1.42 2.13 31.81
N ALA A 254 1.65 2.23 33.11
CA ALA A 254 2.33 3.37 33.71
C ALA A 254 3.83 3.35 33.38
N GLY A 255 4.46 4.53 33.32
CA GLY A 255 5.89 4.68 33.08
C GLY A 255 6.31 4.37 31.64
N VAL A 256 5.42 4.59 30.69
CA VAL A 256 5.76 4.63 29.25
C VAL A 256 6.62 5.86 29.01
N ASP A 257 7.71 5.71 28.26
CA ASP A 257 8.54 6.84 27.83
C ASP A 257 8.12 7.34 26.44
N LEU A 258 7.75 6.39 25.55
CA LEU A 258 7.42 6.64 24.16
C LEU A 258 6.22 5.82 23.72
N LEU A 259 5.29 6.44 23.00
CA LEU A 259 4.15 5.77 22.37
C LEU A 259 4.22 5.93 20.84
N TYR A 260 4.20 4.83 20.10
CA TYR A 260 4.02 4.83 18.64
C TYR A 260 2.56 4.57 18.26
N VAL A 261 1.97 5.45 17.44
CA VAL A 261 0.57 5.36 16.99
C VAL A 261 0.42 5.73 15.51
N THR A 262 -0.59 5.14 14.87
CA THR A 262 -1.00 5.40 13.47
C THR A 262 -2.44 5.94 13.42
N PRO A 263 -2.68 7.19 13.86
CA PRO A 263 -4.01 7.62 14.29
C PRO A 263 -5.00 7.90 13.15
N SER A 264 -4.52 8.19 11.93
CA SER A 264 -5.40 8.46 10.79
C SER A 264 -5.99 7.18 10.21
N HIS A 265 -5.12 6.20 9.91
CA HIS A 265 -5.48 4.84 9.52
C HIS A 265 -4.51 3.87 10.17
N GLN A 266 -5.02 3.10 11.11
CA GLN A 266 -4.22 2.22 11.94
C GLN A 266 -3.60 1.10 11.12
N VAL A 267 -2.30 0.83 11.26
CA VAL A 267 -1.65 -0.32 10.62
C VAL A 267 -1.69 -1.52 11.56
N PRO A 268 -2.39 -2.62 11.23
CA PRO A 268 -2.97 -2.98 9.93
C PRO A 268 -4.49 -2.81 9.78
N THR A 269 -5.22 -2.41 10.83
CA THR A 269 -6.68 -2.58 10.89
C THR A 269 -7.49 -1.52 10.11
N ALA A 270 -6.80 -0.47 9.63
CA ALA A 270 -7.34 0.74 9.00
C ALA A 270 -8.35 1.51 9.87
N VAL A 271 -8.44 1.19 11.17
CA VAL A 271 -9.29 1.93 12.12
C VAL A 271 -8.74 3.35 12.29
N THR A 272 -9.63 4.33 12.35
CA THR A 272 -9.26 5.73 12.64
C THR A 272 -9.40 6.00 14.14
N LEU A 273 -8.37 6.61 14.73
CA LEU A 273 -8.39 7.03 16.13
C LEU A 273 -9.42 8.16 16.33
N SER A 274 -10.45 7.88 17.13
CA SER A 274 -11.55 8.82 17.39
C SER A 274 -11.06 10.09 18.09
N MET A 275 -11.76 11.21 17.87
CA MET A 275 -11.43 12.49 18.52
C MET A 275 -11.35 12.41 20.04
N GLY A 276 -12.29 11.72 20.70
CA GLY A 276 -12.25 11.55 22.15
C GLY A 276 -11.01 10.79 22.64
N ARG A 277 -10.50 9.83 21.85
CA ARG A 277 -9.24 9.15 22.18
C ARG A 277 -8.00 9.97 21.88
N ARG A 278 -8.03 10.82 20.85
CA ARG A 278 -6.96 11.79 20.59
C ARG A 278 -6.78 12.73 21.77
N GLU A 279 -7.88 13.29 22.28
CA GLU A 279 -7.89 14.16 23.46
C GLU A 279 -7.41 13.42 24.72
N ALA A 280 -7.93 12.22 24.97
CA ALA A 280 -7.53 11.40 26.12
C ALA A 280 -6.04 11.04 26.07
N LEU A 281 -5.52 10.71 24.88
CA LEU A 281 -4.12 10.34 24.70
C LEU A 281 -3.17 11.53 24.96
N LEU A 282 -3.51 12.71 24.44
CA LEU A 282 -2.73 13.94 24.69
C LEU A 282 -2.76 14.33 26.17
N ALA A 283 -3.92 14.26 26.82
CA ALA A 283 -4.04 14.54 28.25
C ALA A 283 -3.23 13.57 29.11
N ARG A 284 -3.20 12.27 28.73
CA ARG A 284 -2.41 11.26 29.43
C ARG A 284 -0.90 11.46 29.20
N ALA A 285 -0.48 11.78 27.98
CA ALA A 285 0.92 12.08 27.65
C ALA A 285 1.46 13.28 28.43
N GLU A 286 0.63 14.31 28.62
CA GLU A 286 0.95 15.44 29.48
C GLU A 286 1.08 15.03 30.96
N ALA A 287 0.09 14.29 31.47
CA ALA A 287 0.04 13.91 32.88
C ALA A 287 1.16 12.93 33.30
N GLU A 288 1.57 12.04 32.40
CA GLU A 288 2.57 11.00 32.64
C GLU A 288 3.93 11.28 31.99
N ASP A 289 4.10 12.45 31.34
CA ASP A 289 5.38 12.93 30.80
C ASP A 289 6.01 12.02 29.72
N PHE A 290 5.22 11.52 28.77
CA PHE A 290 5.73 10.68 27.67
C PHE A 290 5.57 11.33 26.30
N LEU A 291 6.38 10.90 25.32
CA LEU A 291 6.30 11.39 23.94
C LEU A 291 5.45 10.48 23.06
N ILE A 292 4.80 11.07 22.07
CA ILE A 292 4.00 10.36 21.07
C ILE A 292 4.69 10.49 19.71
N PHE A 293 4.97 9.36 19.09
CA PHE A 293 5.41 9.25 17.71
C PHE A 293 4.18 9.02 16.83
N GLU A 294 3.77 10.05 16.09
CA GLU A 294 2.64 10.00 15.16
C GLU A 294 3.15 9.68 13.75
N ASP A 295 2.85 8.47 13.27
CA ASP A 295 3.09 8.03 11.89
C ASP A 295 1.83 8.24 11.04
N ASP A 296 1.83 9.30 10.22
CA ASP A 296 0.65 9.73 9.47
C ASP A 296 0.86 9.60 7.95
N TYR A 297 0.93 8.35 7.46
CA TYR A 297 1.28 8.06 6.07
C TYR A 297 0.08 7.99 5.08
N GLU A 298 -1.17 7.98 5.58
CA GLU A 298 -2.39 7.78 4.78
C GLU A 298 -3.51 8.79 5.09
N SER A 299 -3.18 9.92 5.70
CA SER A 299 -4.15 10.90 6.22
C SER A 299 -5.22 11.43 5.27
N GLU A 300 -4.98 11.42 3.96
CA GLU A 300 -5.90 11.97 2.97
C GLU A 300 -6.93 10.94 2.45
N SER A 301 -6.86 9.67 2.89
CA SER A 301 -7.67 8.55 2.40
C SER A 301 -8.99 8.33 3.17
N ASN A 302 -9.58 9.39 3.74
CA ASN A 302 -10.92 9.31 4.34
C ASN A 302 -11.99 9.47 3.26
N PHE A 303 -12.76 8.41 3.00
CA PHE A 303 -13.82 8.41 1.98
C PHE A 303 -15.20 8.71 2.58
N VAL A 304 -15.34 8.54 3.90
CA VAL A 304 -16.56 8.84 4.65
C VAL A 304 -16.27 9.96 5.65
N GLY A 305 -16.92 11.11 5.46
CA GLY A 305 -16.75 12.29 6.32
C GLY A 305 -15.44 13.04 6.09
N GLN A 306 -15.12 13.97 6.99
CA GLN A 306 -13.89 14.76 6.94
C GLN A 306 -12.76 14.07 7.72
N PRO A 307 -11.50 14.14 7.26
CA PRO A 307 -10.36 13.63 8.02
C PRO A 307 -10.21 14.34 9.36
N HIS A 308 -9.88 13.57 10.40
CA HIS A 308 -9.52 14.14 11.68
C HIS A 308 -8.17 14.89 11.57
N PRO A 309 -7.99 15.98 12.33
CA PRO A 309 -6.70 16.66 12.43
C PRO A 309 -5.66 15.73 13.05
N ALA A 310 -4.38 15.93 12.71
CA ALA A 310 -3.27 15.19 13.32
C ALA A 310 -3.22 15.37 14.85
N LEU A 311 -2.66 14.41 15.59
CA LEU A 311 -2.39 14.58 17.02
C LEU A 311 -1.49 15.80 17.25
N LYS A 312 -0.47 15.99 16.40
CA LYS A 312 0.45 17.13 16.50
C LYS A 312 -0.24 18.48 16.42
N SER A 313 -1.33 18.62 15.66
CA SER A 313 -2.03 19.92 15.57
C SER A 313 -2.94 20.19 16.78
N LEU A 314 -3.26 19.17 17.57
CA LEU A 314 -4.02 19.29 18.81
C LEU A 314 -3.11 19.45 20.04
N ASP A 315 -1.84 19.07 19.91
CA ASP A 315 -0.83 19.13 20.95
C ASP A 315 -0.49 20.58 21.34
N LYS A 316 -0.47 20.85 22.64
CA LYS A 316 -0.15 22.15 23.23
C LYS A 316 1.09 22.11 24.13
N HIS A 317 1.68 20.94 24.30
CA HIS A 317 2.73 20.67 25.30
C HIS A 317 3.97 20.01 24.69
N ASP A 318 4.12 20.11 23.37
CA ASP A 318 5.25 19.56 22.59
C ASP A 318 5.56 18.09 22.89
N ARG A 319 4.50 17.28 23.02
CA ARG A 319 4.58 15.83 23.26
C ARG A 319 4.53 15.01 21.98
N VAL A 320 4.03 15.57 20.89
CA VAL A 320 3.88 14.82 19.64
C VAL A 320 5.02 15.14 18.68
N LEU A 321 5.63 14.08 18.13
CA LEU A 321 6.55 14.14 17.01
C LEU A 321 5.88 13.51 15.80
N TYR A 322 5.64 14.34 14.79
CA TYR A 322 4.89 13.94 13.60
C TYR A 322 5.84 13.54 12.48
N PHE A 323 5.60 12.43 11.81
CA PHE A 323 6.32 12.12 10.58
C PHE A 323 5.41 11.46 9.56
N SER A 324 5.76 11.65 8.29
CA SER A 324 5.02 11.11 7.16
C SER A 324 5.95 10.82 5.99
N SER A 325 5.39 10.27 4.91
CA SER A 325 6.14 9.79 3.76
C SER A 325 5.40 10.06 2.46
N PHE A 326 6.10 10.65 1.50
CA PHE A 326 5.62 10.73 0.13
C PHE A 326 5.77 9.42 -0.63
N SER A 327 6.55 8.47 -0.09
CA SER A 327 6.95 7.25 -0.80
C SER A 327 5.83 6.23 -0.94
N LYS A 328 4.86 6.22 -0.02
CA LYS A 328 3.69 5.33 -0.11
C LYS A 328 2.65 5.85 -1.10
N VAL A 329 2.58 7.16 -1.26
CA VAL A 329 1.62 7.85 -2.13
C VAL A 329 2.13 7.91 -3.58
N LEU A 330 3.39 8.31 -3.78
CA LEU A 330 3.96 8.51 -5.11
C LEU A 330 4.50 7.23 -5.71
N ALA A 331 5.58 6.71 -5.12
CA ALA A 331 6.21 5.47 -5.55
C ALA A 331 7.23 5.04 -4.47
N PRO A 332 7.30 3.75 -4.12
CA PRO A 332 8.27 3.25 -3.14
C PRO A 332 9.74 3.54 -3.48
N GLY A 333 10.04 3.76 -4.77
CA GLY A 333 11.39 4.12 -5.24
C GLY A 333 11.83 5.55 -4.92
N LEU A 334 10.90 6.47 -4.62
CA LEU A 334 11.22 7.88 -4.38
C LEU A 334 11.97 8.10 -3.06
N ARG A 335 11.59 7.34 -2.02
CA ARG A 335 12.20 7.39 -0.68
C ARG A 335 12.34 8.82 -0.15
N LEU A 336 11.25 9.58 -0.17
CA LEU A 336 11.15 10.89 0.49
C LEU A 336 10.07 10.85 1.57
N GLY A 337 10.38 11.46 2.70
CA GLY A 337 9.50 11.69 3.84
C GLY A 337 9.98 12.91 4.62
N TYR A 338 9.32 13.18 5.74
CA TYR A 338 9.68 14.32 6.59
C TYR A 338 9.28 14.06 8.04
N LEU A 339 10.03 14.66 8.95
CA LEU A 339 9.80 14.70 10.40
C LEU A 339 9.52 16.14 10.80
N VAL A 340 8.54 16.33 11.67
CA VAL A 340 8.14 17.62 12.25
C VAL A 340 8.21 17.53 13.77
N GLY A 341 8.90 18.47 14.38
CA GLY A 341 9.06 18.56 15.83
C GLY A 341 9.82 19.83 16.23
N PRO A 342 10.02 20.07 17.54
CA PRO A 342 10.66 21.29 18.00
C PRO A 342 12.04 21.51 17.37
N ALA A 343 12.37 22.76 17.01
CA ALA A 343 13.62 23.10 16.32
C ALA A 343 14.90 22.54 16.98
N PRO A 344 15.07 22.55 18.32
CA PRO A 344 16.24 21.95 18.96
C PRO A 344 16.37 20.43 18.71
N LEU A 345 15.24 19.72 18.65
CA LEU A 345 15.21 18.29 18.34
C LEU A 345 15.58 18.05 16.89
N ILE A 346 15.00 18.82 15.96
CA ILE A 346 15.30 18.71 14.54
C ILE A 346 16.78 18.97 14.26
N ALA A 347 17.42 19.89 14.98
CA ALA A 347 18.86 20.09 14.90
C ALA A 347 19.65 18.82 15.32
N GLN A 348 19.26 18.14 16.40
CA GLN A 348 19.88 16.88 16.83
C GLN A 348 19.63 15.74 15.82
N ALA A 349 18.40 15.61 15.33
CA ALA A 349 18.06 14.61 14.31
C ALA A 349 18.84 14.83 13.01
N ARG A 350 19.05 16.09 12.59
CA ARG A 350 19.89 16.46 11.45
C ARG A 350 21.37 16.13 11.68
N ALA A 351 21.88 16.37 12.88
CA ALA A 351 23.24 16.02 13.25
C ALA A 351 23.45 14.50 13.24
N LEU A 352 22.52 13.73 13.82
CA LEU A 352 22.55 12.27 13.78
C LEU A 352 22.42 11.73 12.35
N ARG A 353 21.48 12.27 11.55
CA ARG A 353 21.30 11.90 10.14
C ARG A 353 22.62 11.99 9.40
N SER A 354 23.37 13.08 9.58
CA SER A 354 24.64 13.32 8.90
C SER A 354 25.73 12.28 9.15
N GLN A 355 25.64 11.54 10.26
CA GLN A 355 26.54 10.42 10.56
C GLN A 355 26.19 9.16 9.76
N ILE A 356 24.93 9.03 9.32
CA ILE A 356 24.43 7.92 8.49
C ILE A 356 24.58 8.29 7.01
N LEU A 357 24.09 9.47 6.64
CA LEU A 357 24.17 10.10 5.33
C LEU A 357 23.91 11.60 5.49
N ARG A 358 24.62 12.46 4.75
CA ARG A 358 24.50 13.93 4.90
C ARG A 358 23.04 14.40 4.80
N HIS A 359 22.46 14.33 3.61
CA HIS A 359 21.06 14.65 3.37
C HIS A 359 20.49 13.76 2.25
N PRO A 360 19.16 13.61 2.15
CA PRO A 360 18.53 13.01 0.98
C PRO A 360 19.01 13.65 -0.33
N PRO A 361 19.06 12.94 -1.47
CA PRO A 361 19.59 13.50 -2.72
C PRO A 361 18.90 14.82 -3.11
N SER A 362 19.68 15.91 -3.19
CA SER A 362 19.14 17.27 -3.35
C SER A 362 18.39 17.47 -4.67
N ASN A 363 18.84 16.85 -5.76
CA ASN A 363 18.14 16.86 -7.05
C ASN A 363 16.74 16.23 -6.94
N ASN A 364 16.59 15.18 -6.14
CA ASN A 364 15.31 14.52 -5.89
C ASN A 364 14.42 15.36 -4.96
N GLN A 365 15.01 15.99 -3.93
CA GLN A 365 14.30 16.97 -3.11
C GLN A 365 13.79 18.15 -3.94
N ARG A 366 14.63 18.71 -4.83
CA ARG A 366 14.26 19.82 -5.72
C ARG A 366 13.16 19.44 -6.71
N THR A 367 13.24 18.23 -7.29
CA THR A 367 12.17 17.71 -8.16
C THR A 367 10.85 17.66 -7.42
N MET A 368 10.85 17.17 -6.17
CA MET A 368 9.66 17.12 -5.33
C MET A 368 9.15 18.51 -4.94
N GLY A 369 10.05 19.44 -4.59
CA GLY A 369 9.70 20.83 -4.31
C GLY A 369 8.98 21.46 -5.50
N LEU A 370 9.49 21.30 -6.72
CA LEU A 370 8.83 21.76 -7.94
C LEU A 370 7.49 21.06 -8.18
N PHE A 371 7.40 19.76 -7.89
CA PHE A 371 6.19 18.97 -8.06
C PHE A 371 5.03 19.45 -7.15
N LEU A 372 5.35 19.83 -5.92
CA LEU A 372 4.42 20.50 -5.00
C LEU A 372 4.13 21.95 -5.45
N SER A 373 5.17 22.68 -5.86
CA SER A 373 5.07 24.09 -6.25
C SER A 373 4.10 24.30 -7.41
N LEU A 374 4.20 23.44 -8.44
CA LEU A 374 3.36 23.46 -9.65
C LEU A 374 1.96 22.85 -9.45
N GLY A 375 1.59 22.40 -8.24
CA GLY A 375 0.26 21.86 -7.94
C GLY A 375 -0.01 20.46 -8.52
N HIS A 376 1.02 19.76 -8.99
CA HIS A 376 0.87 18.41 -9.53
C HIS A 376 0.52 17.39 -8.45
N TYR A 377 1.05 17.59 -7.24
CA TYR A 377 0.70 16.77 -6.07
C TYR A 377 -0.79 16.81 -5.78
N ASP A 378 -1.40 17.99 -5.73
CA ASP A 378 -2.82 18.17 -5.41
C ASP A 378 -3.73 17.49 -6.44
N THR A 379 -3.37 17.61 -7.71
CA THR A 379 -4.10 16.96 -8.80
C THR A 379 -3.98 15.45 -8.72
N MET A 380 -2.79 14.94 -8.39
CA MET A 380 -2.61 13.51 -8.20
C MET A 380 -3.37 12.98 -6.99
N MET A 381 -3.29 13.66 -5.84
CA MET A 381 -3.96 13.21 -4.62
C MET A 381 -5.47 13.12 -4.82
N ARG A 382 -6.08 14.09 -5.52
CA ARG A 382 -7.49 13.99 -5.91
C ARG A 382 -7.78 12.74 -6.75
N LYS A 383 -6.94 12.44 -7.74
CA LYS A 383 -7.08 11.24 -8.59
C LYS A 383 -6.91 9.94 -7.79
N ILE A 384 -5.88 9.86 -6.95
CA ILE A 384 -5.61 8.69 -6.09
C ILE A 384 -6.77 8.48 -5.12
N ASN A 385 -7.20 9.52 -4.41
CA ASN A 385 -8.30 9.43 -3.46
C ASN A 385 -9.61 9.02 -4.12
N GLN A 386 -9.92 9.57 -5.30
CA GLN A 386 -11.08 9.13 -6.08
C GLN A 386 -10.98 7.64 -6.42
N GLN A 387 -9.83 7.20 -6.95
CA GLN A 387 -9.67 5.81 -7.37
C GLN A 387 -9.72 4.84 -6.19
N LEU A 388 -9.10 5.18 -5.06
CA LEU A 388 -9.13 4.36 -3.85
C LEU A 388 -10.53 4.35 -3.23
N ALA A 389 -11.28 5.46 -3.29
CA ALA A 389 -12.67 5.51 -2.84
C ALA A 389 -13.55 4.54 -3.65
N GLU A 390 -13.43 4.57 -4.98
CA GLU A 390 -14.15 3.64 -5.88
C GLU A 390 -13.81 2.19 -5.55
N ARG A 391 -12.52 1.87 -5.37
CA ARG A 391 -12.09 0.49 -5.03
C ARG A 391 -12.55 0.05 -3.65
N TRP A 392 -12.50 0.94 -2.66
CA TRP A 392 -12.95 0.66 -1.30
C TRP A 392 -14.46 0.43 -1.27
N GLN A 393 -15.24 1.23 -2.00
CA GLN A 393 -16.68 1.04 -2.15
C GLN A 393 -17.01 -0.27 -2.85
N GLU A 394 -16.32 -0.59 -3.95
CA GLU A 394 -16.50 -1.85 -4.67
C GLU A 394 -16.15 -3.06 -3.80
N LEU A 395 -15.07 -3.00 -3.03
CA LEU A 395 -14.70 -4.05 -2.08
C LEU A 395 -15.79 -4.22 -1.01
N ARG A 396 -16.30 -3.12 -0.47
CA ARG A 396 -17.38 -3.14 0.52
C ARG A 396 -18.65 -3.76 -0.04
N GLU A 397 -19.07 -3.37 -1.24
CA GLU A 397 -20.24 -3.94 -1.90
C GLU A 397 -20.06 -5.44 -2.18
N ALA A 398 -18.90 -5.83 -2.70
CA ALA A 398 -18.60 -7.22 -3.00
C ALA A 398 -18.59 -8.10 -1.75
N LEU A 399 -17.96 -7.64 -0.66
CA LEU A 399 -17.94 -8.39 0.61
C LEU A 399 -19.34 -8.56 1.20
N ASN A 400 -20.17 -7.51 1.17
CA ASN A 400 -21.58 -7.59 1.58
C ASN A 400 -22.39 -8.53 0.70
N HIS A 401 -22.14 -8.55 -0.61
CA HIS A 401 -22.89 -9.38 -1.53
C HIS A 401 -22.52 -10.87 -1.44
N TYR A 402 -21.23 -11.21 -1.34
CA TYR A 402 -20.74 -12.59 -1.45
C TYR A 402 -20.44 -13.29 -0.11
N LEU A 403 -20.18 -12.53 0.96
CA LEU A 403 -19.77 -13.06 2.27
C LEU A 403 -20.57 -12.48 3.47
N PRO A 404 -21.87 -12.12 3.35
CA PRO A 404 -22.60 -11.38 4.40
C PRO A 404 -22.66 -12.08 5.76
N THR A 405 -22.63 -13.42 5.77
CA THR A 405 -22.75 -14.25 6.97
C THR A 405 -21.44 -14.88 7.42
N ALA A 406 -20.38 -14.75 6.62
CA ALA A 406 -19.11 -15.46 6.82
C ALA A 406 -18.06 -14.61 7.54
N ILE A 407 -18.16 -13.29 7.46
CA ILE A 407 -17.11 -12.39 7.91
C ILE A 407 -17.66 -11.19 8.67
N VAL A 408 -16.79 -10.61 9.50
CA VAL A 408 -16.96 -9.30 10.13
C VAL A 408 -15.76 -8.44 9.78
N THR A 409 -16.00 -7.17 9.46
CA THR A 409 -14.94 -6.20 9.15
C THR A 409 -14.92 -5.07 10.17
N SER A 410 -13.75 -4.45 10.33
CA SER A 410 -13.62 -3.25 11.18
C SER A 410 -14.43 -2.09 10.58
N ARG A 411 -14.94 -1.20 11.45
CA ARG A 411 -15.63 0.04 11.03
C ARG A 411 -14.61 1.05 10.49
N THR A 412 -14.13 0.82 9.29
CA THR A 412 -13.21 1.73 8.58
C THR A 412 -14.00 2.83 7.87
N VAL A 413 -13.48 4.06 7.89
CA VAL A 413 -14.03 5.21 7.14
C VAL A 413 -13.29 5.48 5.83
N GLY A 414 -12.29 4.65 5.52
CA GLY A 414 -11.44 4.75 4.33
C GLY A 414 -10.10 4.04 4.55
N GLY A 415 -9.09 4.44 3.77
CA GLY A 415 -7.77 3.82 3.72
C GLY A 415 -7.62 2.85 2.54
N SER A 416 -6.40 2.38 2.32
CA SER A 416 -6.09 1.46 1.22
C SER A 416 -6.23 -0.02 1.55
N SER A 417 -6.80 -0.37 2.72
CA SER A 417 -7.05 -1.77 3.07
C SER A 417 -8.26 -1.95 3.99
N CYS A 418 -8.78 -3.18 4.01
CA CYS A 418 -9.84 -3.62 4.92
C CYS A 418 -9.35 -4.81 5.75
N TRP A 419 -9.66 -4.77 7.04
CA TRP A 419 -9.46 -5.90 7.95
C TRP A 419 -10.71 -6.78 7.97
N ILE A 420 -10.51 -8.08 7.77
CA ILE A 420 -11.58 -9.07 7.73
C ILE A 420 -11.30 -10.14 8.78
N GLN A 421 -12.31 -10.47 9.57
CA GLN A 421 -12.29 -11.57 10.51
C GLN A 421 -13.37 -12.59 10.14
N GLY A 422 -12.96 -13.82 9.84
CA GLY A 422 -13.86 -14.94 9.62
C GLY A 422 -14.23 -15.68 10.92
N PRO A 423 -14.91 -16.83 10.85
CA PRO A 423 -15.20 -17.66 12.02
C PRO A 423 -13.91 -18.22 12.65
N SER A 424 -13.97 -18.66 13.91
CA SER A 424 -12.81 -19.15 14.67
C SER A 424 -12.06 -20.30 13.98
N GLU A 425 -12.80 -21.15 13.28
CA GLU A 425 -12.31 -22.32 12.56
C GLU A 425 -11.63 -21.99 11.24
N LEU A 426 -11.72 -20.74 10.74
CA LEU A 426 -11.04 -20.35 9.51
C LEU A 426 -9.52 -20.25 9.74
N GLY A 427 -8.74 -21.07 9.02
CA GLY A 427 -7.29 -20.90 8.91
C GLY A 427 -6.91 -19.86 7.84
N SER A 428 -6.59 -18.63 8.25
CA SER A 428 -6.27 -17.52 7.34
C SER A 428 -5.04 -17.80 6.47
N GLN A 429 -4.03 -18.47 7.02
CA GLN A 429 -2.83 -18.86 6.27
C GLN A 429 -3.14 -19.95 5.23
N GLU A 430 -3.98 -20.92 5.57
CA GLU A 430 -4.42 -21.97 4.64
C GLU A 430 -5.27 -21.37 3.52
N LEU A 431 -6.25 -20.53 3.87
CA LEU A 431 -7.06 -19.81 2.89
C LEU A 431 -6.19 -18.98 1.95
N ALA A 432 -5.20 -18.23 2.46
CA ALA A 432 -4.29 -17.46 1.63
C ALA A 432 -3.46 -18.33 0.67
N ASN A 433 -3.00 -19.50 1.14
CA ASN A 433 -2.23 -20.43 0.30
C ASN A 433 -3.10 -21.03 -0.83
N GLU A 434 -4.33 -21.46 -0.53
CA GLU A 434 -5.24 -22.00 -1.55
C GLU A 434 -5.75 -20.90 -2.49
N ALA A 435 -5.98 -19.69 -1.99
CA ALA A 435 -6.36 -18.52 -2.76
C ALA A 435 -5.28 -18.17 -3.80
N ALA A 436 -4.00 -18.22 -3.39
CA ALA A 436 -2.88 -17.94 -4.28
C ALA A 436 -2.84 -18.91 -5.48
N LYS A 437 -3.21 -20.18 -5.29
CA LYS A 437 -3.31 -21.16 -6.39
C LYS A 437 -4.39 -20.80 -7.40
N ARG A 438 -5.43 -20.06 -6.98
CA ARG A 438 -6.51 -19.53 -7.84
C ARG A 438 -6.25 -18.11 -8.34
N GLY A 439 -5.04 -17.58 -8.14
CA GLY A 439 -4.68 -16.23 -8.58
C GLY A 439 -5.12 -15.10 -7.65
N ILE A 440 -5.56 -15.41 -6.43
CA ILE A 440 -6.01 -14.44 -5.42
C ILE A 440 -4.92 -14.30 -4.35
N LEU A 441 -4.35 -13.11 -4.19
CA LEU A 441 -3.39 -12.85 -3.12
C LEU A 441 -4.09 -12.16 -1.95
N LEU A 442 -3.88 -12.70 -0.75
CA LEU A 442 -4.42 -12.20 0.51
C LEU A 442 -3.28 -11.99 1.51
N GLU A 443 -3.47 -11.14 2.52
CA GLU A 443 -2.47 -10.95 3.56
C GLU A 443 -2.94 -11.50 4.92
N PRO A 444 -2.44 -12.68 5.33
CA PRO A 444 -2.54 -13.13 6.72
C PRO A 444 -1.89 -12.13 7.68
N VAL A 445 -2.52 -11.97 8.84
CA VAL A 445 -2.27 -10.84 9.74
C VAL A 445 -1.20 -11.10 10.80
N GLN A 446 -0.74 -12.34 10.95
CA GLN A 446 0.14 -12.80 12.03
C GLN A 446 1.41 -11.93 12.14
N ARG A 447 1.93 -11.44 11.01
CA ARG A 447 3.11 -10.58 10.98
C ARG A 447 2.93 -9.23 11.71
N PHE A 448 1.71 -8.78 11.96
CA PHE A 448 1.41 -7.52 12.63
C PHE A 448 1.34 -7.64 14.15
N PHE A 449 1.22 -8.85 14.68
CA PHE A 449 1.14 -9.08 16.12
C PHE A 449 2.51 -9.29 16.77
N GLY A 450 2.70 -8.64 17.91
CA GLY A 450 3.77 -8.90 18.87
C GLY A 450 3.46 -10.04 19.82
N ASP A 451 2.20 -10.23 20.18
CA ASP A 451 1.76 -11.34 21.02
C ASP A 451 1.72 -12.65 20.19
N PRO A 452 2.28 -13.77 20.67
CA PRO A 452 2.13 -15.07 20.01
C PRO A 452 0.67 -15.53 19.91
N ARG A 453 -0.23 -15.02 20.75
CA ARG A 453 -1.68 -15.26 20.72
C ARG A 453 -2.33 -14.44 19.61
N THR A 454 -2.07 -14.85 18.37
CA THR A 454 -2.57 -14.16 17.17
C THR A 454 -3.88 -14.77 16.67
N PRO A 455 -4.81 -13.96 16.13
CA PRO A 455 -5.99 -14.48 15.47
C PRO A 455 -5.58 -15.26 14.22
N GLN A 456 -6.01 -16.52 14.16
CA GLN A 456 -5.78 -17.39 13.00
C GLN A 456 -6.82 -17.19 11.91
N ASN A 457 -7.90 -16.45 12.19
CA ASN A 457 -9.05 -16.26 11.32
C ASN A 457 -9.17 -14.86 10.72
N ALA A 458 -8.10 -14.07 10.76
CA ALA A 458 -8.09 -12.71 10.25
C ALA A 458 -7.17 -12.52 9.04
N LEU A 459 -7.60 -11.64 8.14
CA LEU A 459 -6.95 -11.29 6.87
C LEU A 459 -7.01 -9.77 6.67
N ARG A 460 -5.99 -9.23 6.02
CA ARG A 460 -6.02 -7.89 5.44
C ARG A 460 -6.17 -8.00 3.92
N LEU A 461 -7.10 -7.22 3.37
CA LEU A 461 -7.29 -7.08 1.92
C LEU A 461 -6.92 -5.66 1.52
N GLY A 462 -5.83 -5.52 0.77
CA GLY A 462 -5.40 -4.24 0.21
C GLY A 462 -6.11 -3.91 -1.10
N VAL A 463 -6.39 -2.62 -1.32
CA VAL A 463 -6.98 -2.09 -2.56
C VAL A 463 -6.06 -1.11 -3.29
N SER A 464 -4.82 -0.95 -2.83
CA SER A 464 -3.89 0.06 -3.36
C SER A 464 -3.48 -0.20 -4.83
N SER A 465 -3.37 -1.46 -5.25
CA SER A 465 -2.88 -1.84 -6.58
C SER A 465 -3.85 -2.62 -7.45
N ILE A 466 -4.93 -3.18 -6.89
CA ILE A 466 -5.91 -3.97 -7.67
C ILE A 466 -6.83 -3.05 -8.48
N PRO A 467 -7.06 -3.30 -9.78
CA PRO A 467 -8.04 -2.57 -10.57
C PRO A 467 -9.48 -2.78 -10.05
N THR A 468 -10.31 -1.74 -10.13
CA THR A 468 -11.68 -1.75 -9.57
C THR A 468 -12.53 -2.88 -10.16
N GLU A 469 -12.43 -3.09 -11.48
CA GLU A 469 -13.14 -4.13 -12.21
C GLU A 469 -12.75 -5.57 -11.81
N GLN A 470 -11.60 -5.74 -11.17
CA GLN A 470 -11.12 -7.05 -10.69
C GLN A 470 -11.53 -7.35 -9.24
N ILE A 471 -12.02 -6.36 -8.50
CA ILE A 471 -12.42 -6.54 -7.10
C ILE A 471 -13.61 -7.48 -7.00
N ARG A 472 -14.69 -7.20 -7.74
CA ARG A 472 -15.91 -8.02 -7.70
C ARG A 472 -15.66 -9.48 -8.06
N PRO A 473 -15.03 -9.82 -9.21
CA PRO A 473 -14.76 -11.21 -9.56
C PRO A 473 -13.79 -11.88 -8.57
N GLY A 474 -12.80 -11.13 -8.06
CA GLY A 474 -11.86 -11.63 -7.06
C GLY A 474 -12.54 -12.02 -5.75
N ILE A 475 -13.47 -11.21 -5.25
CA ILE A 475 -14.25 -11.51 -4.04
C ILE A 475 -15.25 -12.64 -4.28
N ALA A 476 -15.88 -12.71 -5.46
CA ALA A 476 -16.74 -13.83 -5.82
C ALA A 476 -15.98 -15.17 -5.78
N ALA A 477 -14.80 -15.22 -6.42
CA ALA A 477 -13.93 -16.40 -6.43
C ALA A 477 -13.38 -16.74 -5.03
N LEU A 478 -13.08 -15.73 -4.21
CA LEU A 478 -12.71 -15.92 -2.81
C LEU A 478 -13.84 -16.55 -2.01
N ALA A 479 -15.08 -16.09 -2.22
CA ALA A 479 -16.23 -16.63 -1.54
C ALA A 479 -16.44 -18.11 -1.90
N GLU A 480 -16.40 -18.47 -3.19
CA GLU A 480 -16.47 -19.87 -3.62
C GLU A 480 -15.38 -20.74 -2.97
N LEU A 481 -14.15 -20.23 -2.91
CA LEU A 481 -13.05 -20.93 -2.24
C LEU A 481 -13.32 -21.12 -0.74
N TYR A 482 -13.69 -20.05 -0.03
CA TYR A 482 -13.98 -20.08 1.40
C TYR A 482 -15.01 -21.17 1.73
N TRP A 483 -16.12 -21.22 0.99
CA TRP A 483 -17.16 -22.22 1.21
C TRP A 483 -16.76 -23.63 0.79
N SER A 484 -15.79 -23.79 -0.13
CA SER A 484 -15.22 -25.11 -0.46
C SER A 484 -14.27 -25.67 0.59
N LEU A 485 -13.67 -24.80 1.43
CA LEU A 485 -12.75 -25.17 2.50
C LEU A 485 -13.42 -25.26 3.88
N SER A 486 -14.55 -24.58 4.07
CA SER A 486 -15.28 -24.58 5.35
C SER A 486 -15.76 -25.99 5.70
N GLU A 487 -15.32 -26.52 6.85
CA GLU A 487 -15.82 -27.79 7.40
C GLU A 487 -17.29 -27.69 7.84
N ALA A 488 -17.76 -26.48 8.19
CA ALA A 488 -19.17 -26.22 8.41
C ALA A 488 -19.87 -26.06 7.05
N PRO A 489 -20.75 -27.01 6.64
CA PRO A 489 -21.48 -26.86 5.40
C PRO A 489 -22.40 -25.64 5.49
N ARG A 490 -22.52 -24.88 4.40
CA ARG A 490 -23.58 -23.85 4.30
C ARG A 490 -24.90 -24.50 4.68
N PRO A 491 -25.70 -23.89 5.57
CA PRO A 491 -27.02 -24.41 5.91
C PRO A 491 -27.82 -24.68 4.63
N GLN A 492 -28.30 -25.92 4.50
CA GLN A 492 -29.06 -26.35 3.34
C GLN A 492 -30.55 -26.04 3.55
N TRP A 493 -31.23 -25.63 2.49
CA TRP A 493 -32.67 -25.33 2.52
C TRP A 493 -33.51 -26.52 3.01
N GLN A 494 -33.06 -27.74 2.70
CA GLN A 494 -33.71 -28.98 3.13
C GLN A 494 -33.60 -29.22 4.65
N GLU A 495 -32.55 -28.70 5.28
CA GLU A 495 -32.23 -28.89 6.71
C GLU A 495 -32.73 -27.74 7.59
N ALA A 496 -33.12 -26.61 6.98
CA ALA A 496 -33.59 -25.43 7.68
C ALA A 496 -34.83 -25.72 8.55
N GLN A 497 -34.77 -25.34 9.83
CA GLN A 497 -35.88 -25.43 10.77
C GLN A 497 -36.71 -24.14 10.67
N GLY A 498 -37.96 -24.23 10.20
CA GLY A 498 -38.81 -23.04 10.05
C GLY A 498 -39.97 -23.23 9.07
N GLU A 499 -40.82 -22.22 8.97
CA GLU A 499 -41.90 -22.14 7.98
C GLU A 499 -41.31 -21.85 6.60
N ARG A 500 -41.44 -22.79 5.65
CA ARG A 500 -41.05 -22.59 4.26
C ARG A 500 -42.16 -21.85 3.53
N LEU A 501 -41.83 -20.72 2.93
CA LEU A 501 -42.81 -19.93 2.22
C LEU A 501 -42.95 -20.41 0.78
N ASP A 502 -44.20 -20.64 0.38
CA ASP A 502 -44.65 -20.99 -0.96
C ASP A 502 -45.30 -19.78 -1.67
N ALA A 503 -45.71 -19.95 -2.93
CA ALA A 503 -46.35 -18.90 -3.72
C ALA A 503 -47.58 -18.26 -3.02
N ALA A 504 -48.30 -19.02 -2.19
CA ALA A 504 -49.53 -18.56 -1.52
C ALA A 504 -49.27 -17.79 -0.21
N SER A 505 -48.19 -18.13 0.49
CA SER A 505 -47.80 -17.52 1.76
C SER A 505 -46.84 -16.34 1.59
N LEU A 506 -45.98 -16.34 0.57
CA LEU A 506 -45.02 -15.26 0.30
C LEU A 506 -45.66 -13.85 0.29
N PRO A 507 -46.73 -13.55 -0.46
CA PRO A 507 -47.31 -12.20 -0.48
C PRO A 507 -47.92 -11.81 0.88
N LYS A 508 -48.49 -12.77 1.60
CA LYS A 508 -49.12 -12.52 2.92
C LYS A 508 -48.08 -12.21 3.99
N GLN A 509 -46.92 -12.84 3.88
CA GLN A 509 -45.84 -12.76 4.85
C GLN A 509 -44.93 -11.56 4.61
N LEU A 510 -44.62 -11.29 3.34
CA LEU A 510 -43.63 -10.29 2.92
C LEU A 510 -44.25 -9.01 2.34
N GLY A 511 -45.56 -8.97 2.13
CA GLY A 511 -46.25 -7.85 1.51
C GLY A 511 -46.16 -6.54 2.29
N ASN A 512 -46.04 -6.57 3.62
CA ASN A 512 -45.87 -5.36 4.43
C ASN A 512 -44.98 -5.67 5.63
N CYS A 513 -43.68 -5.74 5.40
CA CYS A 513 -42.71 -6.07 6.44
C CYS A 513 -41.47 -5.22 6.35
N GLU A 514 -40.73 -5.23 7.45
CA GLU A 514 -39.43 -4.59 7.56
C GLU A 514 -38.39 -5.64 7.94
N PHE A 515 -37.28 -5.67 7.20
CA PHE A 515 -36.09 -6.43 7.52
C PHE A 515 -35.08 -5.52 8.21
N ILE A 516 -34.43 -6.01 9.25
CA ILE A 516 -33.43 -5.27 10.01
C ILE A 516 -32.21 -6.16 10.18
N GLY A 517 -31.04 -5.63 9.84
CA GLY A 517 -29.79 -6.39 9.91
C GLY A 517 -28.58 -5.49 10.06
N ARG A 518 -27.41 -6.09 9.86
CA ARG A 518 -26.14 -5.37 9.80
C ARG A 518 -25.35 -5.85 8.59
N THR A 519 -24.64 -4.93 7.96
CA THR A 519 -23.64 -5.25 6.93
C THR A 519 -22.42 -5.92 7.55
N VAL A 520 -21.50 -6.43 6.72
CA VAL A 520 -20.25 -7.02 7.23
C VAL A 520 -19.38 -5.99 7.98
N PHE A 521 -19.59 -4.70 7.71
CA PHE A 521 -18.96 -3.55 8.40
C PHE A 521 -19.67 -3.20 9.72
N GLY A 522 -20.71 -3.94 10.09
CA GLY A 522 -21.49 -3.72 11.30
C GLY A 522 -22.40 -2.49 11.26
N ASP A 523 -22.60 -1.89 10.08
CA ASP A 523 -23.53 -0.79 9.87
C ASP A 523 -24.96 -1.34 9.89
N PRO A 524 -25.89 -0.75 10.66
CA PRO A 524 -27.27 -1.18 10.66
C PRO A 524 -27.89 -0.87 9.29
N TYR A 525 -28.76 -1.76 8.82
CA TYR A 525 -29.63 -1.48 7.69
C TYR A 525 -31.08 -1.84 8.05
N ARG A 526 -32.03 -1.20 7.37
CA ARG A 526 -33.42 -1.64 7.33
C ARG A 526 -33.94 -1.64 5.90
N ILE A 527 -34.74 -2.62 5.56
CA ILE A 527 -35.39 -2.75 4.24
C ILE A 527 -36.87 -2.91 4.47
N ARG A 528 -37.68 -2.02 3.90
CA ARG A 528 -39.13 -2.10 3.93
C ARG A 528 -39.65 -2.65 2.60
N LEU A 529 -40.54 -3.63 2.69
CA LEU A 529 -41.29 -4.17 1.55
C LEU A 529 -42.72 -3.66 1.59
N TYR A 530 -43.24 -3.28 0.43
CA TYR A 530 -44.61 -2.80 0.25
C TYR A 530 -45.45 -3.77 -0.59
N PRO A 531 -46.80 -3.78 -0.42
CA PRO A 531 -47.65 -4.79 -1.05
C PRO A 531 -47.74 -4.66 -2.58
N ASP A 532 -47.41 -3.48 -3.10
CA ASP A 532 -47.40 -3.17 -4.53
C ASP A 532 -46.13 -3.67 -5.25
N GLY A 533 -45.25 -4.36 -4.54
CA GLY A 533 -43.98 -4.87 -5.08
C GLY A 533 -42.84 -3.88 -4.99
N THR A 534 -43.01 -2.70 -4.39
CA THR A 534 -41.90 -1.76 -4.15
C THR A 534 -41.12 -2.12 -2.89
N MET A 535 -39.83 -1.79 -2.86
CA MET A 535 -38.99 -1.88 -1.67
C MET A 535 -38.09 -0.67 -1.50
N GLU A 536 -37.85 -0.30 -0.25
CA GLU A 536 -36.98 0.81 0.15
C GLU A 536 -35.97 0.32 1.18
N GLY A 537 -34.71 0.71 1.00
CA GLY A 537 -33.60 0.35 1.87
C GLY A 537 -32.93 1.58 2.46
N TRP A 538 -32.52 1.49 3.72
CA TRP A 538 -31.69 2.49 4.40
C TRP A 538 -30.55 1.81 5.12
N GLU A 539 -29.36 2.41 5.06
CA GLU A 539 -28.14 1.93 5.68
C GLU A 539 -27.45 3.06 6.46
N GLY A 540 -26.89 2.71 7.61
CA GLY A 540 -26.21 3.64 8.52
C GLY A 540 -27.09 4.06 9.69
N ARG A 541 -26.47 4.66 10.72
CA ARG A 541 -27.17 5.03 11.97
C ARG A 541 -28.12 6.22 11.81
N ARG A 542 -27.96 7.00 10.75
CA ARG A 542 -28.78 8.18 10.41
C ARG A 542 -29.36 8.08 9.00
N ASP A 543 -29.47 6.87 8.47
CA ASP A 543 -29.98 6.60 7.11
C ASP A 543 -29.21 7.39 6.03
N GLU A 544 -27.88 7.37 6.15
CA GLU A 544 -26.97 8.17 5.33
C GLU A 544 -26.88 7.64 3.89
N ARG A 545 -27.22 6.35 3.69
CA ARG A 545 -27.37 5.73 2.37
C ARG A 545 -28.79 5.16 2.27
N SER A 546 -29.40 5.32 1.11
CA SER A 546 -30.70 4.72 0.80
C SER A 546 -30.72 4.23 -0.63
N ASP A 547 -31.54 3.22 -0.89
CA ASP A 547 -31.82 2.74 -2.24
C ASP A 547 -33.28 2.31 -2.36
N GLN A 548 -33.74 2.20 -3.60
CA GLN A 548 -35.07 1.71 -3.92
C GLN A 548 -34.97 0.51 -4.86
N GLY A 549 -36.01 -0.30 -4.90
CA GLY A 549 -36.09 -1.41 -5.83
C GLY A 549 -37.48 -2.00 -5.91
N GLN A 550 -37.55 -3.17 -6.54
CA GLN A 550 -38.77 -3.93 -6.71
C GLN A 550 -38.57 -5.37 -6.26
N TRP A 551 -39.65 -5.99 -5.80
CA TRP A 551 -39.73 -7.39 -5.46
C TRP A 551 -40.98 -8.01 -6.07
N TRP A 552 -40.89 -9.29 -6.43
CA TRP A 552 -41.98 -10.04 -7.03
C TRP A 552 -41.85 -11.53 -6.72
N ILE A 553 -42.80 -12.33 -7.17
CA ILE A 553 -42.83 -13.78 -6.92
C ILE A 553 -42.97 -14.49 -8.26
N GLU A 554 -42.12 -15.50 -8.49
CA GLU A 554 -42.26 -16.43 -9.62
C GLU A 554 -42.17 -17.87 -9.09
N GLY A 555 -43.26 -18.63 -9.23
CA GLY A 555 -43.39 -19.93 -8.58
C GLY A 555 -43.29 -19.81 -7.06
N ASP A 556 -42.54 -20.69 -6.42
CA ASP A 556 -42.29 -20.69 -4.97
C ASP A 556 -41.04 -19.90 -4.57
N ARG A 557 -40.65 -18.90 -5.38
CA ARG A 557 -39.46 -18.08 -5.14
C ARG A 557 -39.81 -16.61 -5.05
N TRP A 558 -39.15 -15.93 -4.12
CA TRP A 558 -39.18 -14.48 -3.95
C TRP A 558 -38.01 -13.86 -4.70
N PHE A 559 -38.31 -12.92 -5.59
CA PHE A 559 -37.31 -12.18 -6.36
C PHE A 559 -37.23 -10.74 -5.91
N ARG A 560 -36.05 -10.16 -6.02
CA ARG A 560 -35.84 -8.72 -5.86
C ARG A 560 -34.82 -8.18 -6.85
N GLN A 561 -34.92 -6.88 -7.10
CA GLN A 561 -33.93 -6.10 -7.82
C GLN A 561 -33.87 -4.67 -7.24
N TRP A 562 -32.69 -4.26 -6.80
CA TRP A 562 -32.41 -2.88 -6.41
C TRP A 562 -32.04 -2.02 -7.62
N HIS A 563 -32.07 -0.69 -7.47
CA HIS A 563 -31.48 0.19 -8.48
C HIS A 563 -29.95 0.16 -8.43
N ASN A 564 -29.34 0.15 -7.24
CA ASN A 564 -27.90 0.29 -7.08
C ASN A 564 -27.28 -0.80 -6.18
N TRP A 565 -27.93 -1.14 -5.06
CA TRP A 565 -27.43 -2.13 -4.11
C TRP A 565 -27.37 -3.52 -4.73
N SER A 566 -26.42 -4.34 -4.26
CA SER A 566 -26.19 -5.68 -4.80
C SER A 566 -26.07 -5.69 -6.32
N TYR A 567 -25.42 -4.66 -6.87
CA TYR A 567 -25.17 -4.46 -8.31
C TYR A 567 -26.44 -4.34 -9.17
N GLY A 568 -27.59 -4.02 -8.56
CA GLY A 568 -28.88 -3.97 -9.25
C GLY A 568 -29.27 -5.31 -9.90
N GLU A 569 -28.73 -6.42 -9.39
CA GLU A 569 -28.98 -7.74 -9.94
C GLU A 569 -30.35 -8.27 -9.53
N VAL A 570 -30.97 -8.98 -10.47
CA VAL A 570 -32.15 -9.78 -10.19
C VAL A 570 -31.71 -11.01 -9.40
N ALA A 571 -32.19 -11.13 -8.17
CA ALA A 571 -31.88 -12.26 -7.31
C ALA A 571 -33.15 -12.94 -6.82
N GLY A 572 -33.24 -14.25 -7.07
CA GLY A 572 -34.34 -15.11 -6.63
C GLY A 572 -33.93 -16.01 -5.46
N TYR A 573 -34.84 -16.15 -4.49
CA TYR A 573 -34.59 -16.83 -3.23
C TYR A 573 -35.73 -17.76 -2.84
N GLN A 574 -35.37 -18.89 -2.23
CA GLN A 574 -36.30 -19.67 -1.42
C GLN A 574 -36.25 -19.10 0.00
N ILE A 575 -37.42 -18.89 0.61
CA ILE A 575 -37.53 -18.21 1.91
C ILE A 575 -37.93 -19.21 2.99
N VAL A 576 -37.23 -19.14 4.13
CA VAL A 576 -37.62 -19.81 5.36
C VAL A 576 -37.74 -18.78 6.47
N LEU A 577 -38.85 -18.81 7.21
CA LEU A 577 -39.04 -18.02 8.42
C LEU A 577 -38.76 -18.88 9.65
N GLU A 578 -37.81 -18.45 10.46
CA GLU A 578 -37.44 -19.10 11.71
C GLU A 578 -37.58 -18.09 12.85
N HIS A 579 -38.61 -18.26 13.69
CA HIS A 579 -38.97 -17.29 14.73
C HIS A 579 -39.20 -15.88 14.17
N ASN A 580 -38.30 -14.93 14.47
CA ASN A 580 -38.31 -13.55 13.98
C ASN A 580 -37.20 -13.30 12.95
N ARG A 581 -36.66 -14.35 12.33
CA ARG A 581 -35.63 -14.27 11.29
C ARG A 581 -36.17 -14.72 9.95
N ILE A 582 -35.72 -14.04 8.91
CA ILE A 582 -35.87 -14.44 7.52
C ILE A 582 -34.53 -15.01 7.04
N LEU A 583 -34.59 -16.17 6.40
CA LEU A 583 -33.44 -16.86 5.81
C LEU A 583 -33.62 -16.91 4.29
N TRP A 584 -32.62 -16.41 3.56
CA TRP A 584 -32.61 -16.42 2.09
C TRP A 584 -31.73 -17.54 1.57
N PHE A 585 -32.30 -18.45 0.80
CA PHE A 585 -31.58 -19.54 0.15
C PHE A 585 -31.52 -19.35 -1.36
N ARG A 586 -30.32 -19.53 -1.94
CA ARG A 586 -30.09 -19.55 -3.39
C ARG A 586 -29.41 -20.87 -3.75
N ASP A 587 -29.96 -21.54 -4.76
CA ASP A 587 -29.51 -22.87 -5.20
C ASP A 587 -29.41 -23.89 -4.05
N GLY A 588 -30.37 -23.84 -3.13
CA GLY A 588 -30.44 -24.73 -1.97
C GLY A 588 -29.53 -24.34 -0.79
N THR A 589 -28.68 -23.33 -0.92
CA THR A 589 -27.74 -22.91 0.13
C THR A 589 -28.11 -21.56 0.73
N LEU A 590 -27.93 -21.40 2.05
CA LEU A 590 -28.13 -20.13 2.72
C LEU A 590 -27.14 -19.09 2.20
N VAL A 591 -27.64 -17.93 1.77
CA VAL A 591 -26.82 -16.83 1.28
C VAL A 591 -26.87 -15.61 2.19
N ASP A 592 -27.98 -15.37 2.90
CA ASP A 592 -28.12 -14.25 3.82
C ASP A 592 -29.22 -14.50 4.87
N SER A 593 -29.26 -13.69 5.93
CA SER A 593 -30.37 -13.67 6.89
C SER A 593 -30.54 -12.32 7.58
N ALA A 594 -31.77 -11.97 7.97
CA ALA A 594 -32.06 -10.76 8.73
C ALA A 594 -33.14 -11.02 9.78
N PHE A 595 -33.30 -10.10 10.72
CA PHE A 595 -34.51 -10.04 11.52
C PHE A 595 -35.66 -9.48 10.68
N PHE A 596 -36.88 -9.95 10.89
CA PHE A 596 -38.06 -9.40 10.23
C PHE A 596 -39.16 -9.06 11.23
N SER A 597 -39.90 -7.99 10.94
CA SER A 597 -41.11 -7.60 11.65
C SER A 597 -42.20 -7.24 10.66
N ARG A 598 -43.43 -7.67 10.94
CA ARG A 598 -44.59 -7.27 10.13
C ARG A 598 -45.04 -5.87 10.57
N LEU A 599 -45.37 -5.04 9.60
CA LEU A 599 -45.90 -3.71 9.83
C LEU A 599 -47.43 -3.81 9.81
N SER A 600 -48.06 -3.23 10.84
CA SER A 600 -49.52 -3.22 11.03
C SER A 600 -50.23 -2.33 10.03
#